data_AF-A0A6I1ENU9-F1
#
_entry.id   AF-A0A6I1ENU9-F1
#
_cell.length_a   1.000
_cell.length_b   1.000
_cell.length_c   1.000
_cell.angle_alpha   90.00
_cell.angle_beta   90.00
_cell.angle_gamma   90.00
#
_symmetry.space_group_name_H-M   'P 1'
#
loop_
_entity.id
_entity.type
_entity.pdbx_description
1 polymer ?
#
loop_
_entity_poly.entity_id
_entity_poly.type
_entity_poly.pdbx_seq_one_letter_code
_entity_poly.pdbx_strand_id
1 'polypeptide(L)'
;MKLAHELALPTESAGSRLLTSPDHEIHWLRKLYEKAIAGLCEVHLSKNGWKILPGRMLNWKISAQTSAISSIFPSMKTDIFMENQKKARRIIIDTKFNELLSRGWHRDETIRNSYVYQMYSYLRSQEDFVEDSLARTTAGVLLHPTVSKEFNEAVSIQDHDIWFATVNLAGSAQSIRDRILEIVNQASCPLLSNNPVIRSSE
;
A
#
# COMPACT_ATOMS: atom_id res chain seq x y z
N MET A 1 9.97 -23.75 10.21
CA MET A 1 10.79 -22.57 10.52
C MET A 1 11.54 -22.11 9.26
N LYS A 2 10.95 -21.28 8.40
CA LYS A 2 11.63 -20.72 7.21
C LYS A 2 11.55 -19.18 7.12
N LEU A 3 10.64 -18.57 7.89
CA LEU A 3 10.41 -17.12 7.85
C LEU A 3 11.44 -16.31 8.66
N ALA A 4 11.95 -16.87 9.77
CA ALA A 4 12.90 -16.17 10.65
C ALA A 4 14.29 -15.97 10.01
N HIS A 5 14.62 -16.72 8.95
CA HIS A 5 15.93 -16.60 8.30
C HIS A 5 15.95 -15.52 7.21
N GLU A 6 14.81 -15.22 6.57
CA GLU A 6 14.71 -14.18 5.52
C GLU A 6 14.66 -12.74 6.08
N LEU A 7 14.45 -12.58 7.40
CA LEU A 7 14.43 -11.29 8.11
C LEU A 7 15.79 -10.89 8.70
N ALA A 8 16.81 -11.74 8.60
CA ALA A 8 18.16 -11.35 8.95
C ALA A 8 18.67 -10.37 7.89
N LEU A 9 18.60 -9.08 8.20
CA LEU A 9 19.33 -8.05 7.46
C LEU A 9 20.78 -8.52 7.29
N PRO A 10 21.39 -8.39 6.09
CA PRO A 10 22.77 -8.79 5.89
C PRO A 10 23.66 -7.93 6.78
N THR A 11 24.10 -8.47 7.91
CA THR A 11 25.25 -7.96 8.65
C THR A 11 26.48 -8.43 7.88
N GLU A 12 27.33 -7.51 7.45
CA GLU A 12 28.61 -7.81 6.82
C GLU A 12 29.51 -8.58 7.81
N SER A 13 29.43 -9.91 7.78
CA SER A 13 30.49 -10.78 8.25
C SER A 13 31.29 -11.20 7.03
N ALA A 14 32.57 -10.81 7.03
CA ALA A 14 33.52 -10.96 5.95
C ALA A 14 33.42 -12.31 5.21
N GLY A 15 33.05 -12.24 3.93
CA GLY A 15 33.01 -13.37 3.02
C GLY A 15 32.56 -12.88 1.65
N SER A 16 33.51 -12.81 0.72
CA SER A 16 33.38 -12.29 -0.65
C SER A 16 32.00 -12.53 -1.28
N ARG A 17 31.16 -11.50 -1.33
CA ARG A 17 29.98 -11.49 -2.19
C ARG A 17 29.94 -10.17 -2.94
N LEU A 18 29.92 -10.32 -4.26
CA LEU A 18 29.76 -9.31 -5.29
C LEU A 18 29.00 -8.09 -4.78
N LEU A 19 29.62 -6.90 -4.89
CA LEU A 19 28.98 -5.62 -4.63
C LEU A 19 27.73 -5.51 -5.50
N THR A 20 26.57 -5.79 -4.92
CA THR A 20 25.29 -5.47 -5.54
C THR A 20 25.22 -3.95 -5.66
N SER A 21 24.81 -3.43 -6.83
CA SER A 21 24.63 -1.99 -6.95
C SER A 21 23.55 -1.52 -5.95
N PRO A 22 23.65 -0.31 -5.39
CA PRO A 22 22.65 0.20 -4.44
C PRO A 22 21.20 0.11 -4.95
N ASP A 23 21.00 0.27 -6.26
CA ASP A 23 19.68 0.13 -6.89
C ASP A 23 19.14 -1.31 -6.80
N HIS A 24 20.02 -2.31 -7.02
CA HIS A 24 19.62 -3.72 -6.92
C HIS A 24 19.23 -4.09 -5.48
N GLU A 25 19.92 -3.52 -4.49
CA GLU A 25 19.61 -3.71 -3.07
C GLU A 25 18.27 -3.09 -2.70
N ILE A 26 17.99 -1.87 -3.15
CA ILE A 26 16.69 -1.19 -2.91
C ILE A 26 15.55 -1.97 -3.58
N HIS A 27 15.73 -2.45 -4.81
CA HIS A 27 14.72 -3.25 -5.49
C HIS A 27 14.46 -4.59 -4.78
N TRP A 28 15.52 -5.25 -4.32
CA TRP A 28 15.39 -6.49 -3.55
C TRP A 28 14.68 -6.23 -2.21
N LEU A 29 15.05 -5.16 -1.51
CA LEU A 29 14.45 -4.79 -0.23
C LEU A 29 12.96 -4.47 -0.37
N ARG A 30 12.55 -3.77 -1.44
CA ARG A 30 11.14 -3.52 -1.77
C ARG A 30 10.36 -4.81 -1.92
N LYS A 31 10.84 -5.73 -2.76
CA LYS A 31 10.21 -7.04 -2.96
C LYS A 31 10.14 -7.86 -1.67
N LEU A 32 11.18 -7.80 -0.84
CA LEU A 32 11.19 -8.49 0.44
C LEU A 32 10.09 -7.94 1.37
N TYR A 33 9.95 -6.61 1.45
CA TYR A 33 8.94 -5.96 2.27
C TYR A 33 7.52 -6.22 1.77
N GLU A 34 7.27 -6.11 0.47
CA GLU A 34 6.00 -6.49 -0.17
C GLU A 34 5.63 -7.94 0.17
N LYS A 35 6.58 -8.88 0.00
CA LYS A 35 6.39 -10.30 0.33
C LYS A 35 6.13 -10.52 1.82
N ALA A 36 6.82 -9.78 2.69
CA ALA A 36 6.64 -9.87 4.14
C ALA A 36 5.25 -9.41 4.57
N ILE A 37 4.78 -8.26 4.07
CA ILE A 37 3.42 -7.75 4.36
C ILE A 37 2.37 -8.70 3.81
N ALA A 38 2.52 -9.14 2.55
CA ALA A 38 1.60 -10.08 1.93
C ALA A 38 1.49 -11.39 2.73
N GLY A 39 2.63 -12.00 3.08
CA GLY A 39 2.66 -13.23 3.87
C GLY A 39 2.09 -13.06 5.27
N LEU A 40 2.32 -11.90 5.89
CA LEU A 40 1.75 -11.57 7.20
C LEU A 40 0.23 -11.46 7.14
N CYS A 41 -0.30 -10.74 6.16
CA CYS A 41 -1.73 -10.61 5.91
C CYS A 41 -2.35 -11.99 5.62
N GLU A 42 -1.74 -12.80 4.77
CA GLU A 42 -2.22 -14.16 4.45
C GLU A 42 -2.34 -15.02 5.72
N VAL A 43 -1.30 -15.06 6.55
CA VAL A 43 -1.29 -15.87 7.78
C VAL A 43 -2.37 -15.44 8.77
N HIS A 44 -2.61 -14.13 8.92
CA HIS A 44 -3.47 -13.62 9.99
C HIS A 44 -4.91 -13.38 9.56
N LEU A 45 -5.15 -13.08 8.28
CA LEU A 45 -6.43 -12.56 7.80
C LEU A 45 -7.20 -13.57 6.93
N SER A 46 -6.54 -14.56 6.32
CA SER A 46 -7.23 -15.54 5.46
C SER A 46 -8.28 -16.35 6.21
N LYS A 47 -8.02 -16.70 7.48
CA LYS A 47 -9.00 -17.35 8.37
C LYS A 47 -10.27 -16.52 8.62
N ASN A 48 -10.20 -15.20 8.42
CA ASN A 48 -11.31 -14.26 8.55
C ASN A 48 -11.98 -13.95 7.20
N GLY A 49 -11.71 -14.74 6.17
CA GLY A 49 -12.33 -14.62 4.85
C GLY A 49 -11.70 -13.57 3.93
N TRP A 50 -10.51 -13.06 4.27
CA TRP A 50 -9.74 -12.23 3.36
C TRP A 50 -9.04 -13.08 2.30
N LYS A 51 -9.05 -12.60 1.07
CA LYS A 51 -8.26 -13.13 -0.04
C LYS A 51 -7.16 -12.13 -0.36
N ILE A 52 -5.90 -12.57 -0.29
CA ILE A 52 -4.73 -11.72 -0.51
C ILE A 52 -4.15 -12.03 -1.89
N LEU A 53 -3.91 -10.99 -2.68
CA LEU A 53 -3.47 -11.08 -4.08
C LEU A 53 -2.29 -10.12 -4.28
N PRO A 54 -1.06 -10.56 -3.96
CA PRO A 54 0.14 -9.76 -4.18
C PRO A 54 0.37 -9.54 -5.67
N GLY A 55 0.82 -8.34 -6.05
CA GLY A 55 1.18 -8.05 -7.44
C GLY A 55 0.00 -8.04 -8.41
N ARG A 56 -1.24 -7.82 -7.95
CA ARG A 56 -2.41 -7.88 -8.83
C ARG A 56 -2.34 -6.76 -9.88
N MET A 57 -2.49 -7.15 -11.15
CA MET A 57 -2.62 -6.23 -12.27
C MET A 57 -4.03 -5.63 -12.29
N LEU A 58 -4.09 -4.30 -12.46
CA LEU A 58 -5.31 -3.57 -12.77
C LEU A 58 -5.27 -3.12 -14.23
N ASN A 59 -6.43 -3.07 -14.87
CA ASN A 59 -6.54 -2.64 -16.25
C ASN A 59 -6.96 -1.17 -16.31
N TRP A 60 -6.30 -0.40 -17.17
CA TRP A 60 -6.79 0.92 -17.53
C TRP A 60 -8.10 0.81 -18.29
N LYS A 61 -9.01 1.73 -18.00
CA LYS A 61 -10.26 1.89 -18.74
C LYS A 61 -10.01 2.66 -20.05
N ILE A 62 -9.37 2.01 -21.01
CA ILE A 62 -9.04 2.61 -22.30
C ILE A 62 -10.26 2.52 -23.22
N SER A 63 -10.88 3.66 -23.54
CA SER A 63 -12.02 3.74 -24.48
C SER A 63 -11.59 3.91 -25.93
N ALA A 64 -10.42 4.51 -26.17
CA ALA A 64 -9.83 4.70 -27.49
C ALA A 64 -8.30 4.79 -27.37
N GLN A 65 -7.59 4.37 -28.43
CA GLN A 65 -6.13 4.41 -28.44
C GLN A 65 -5.57 4.62 -29.85
N THR A 66 -4.46 5.34 -29.95
CA THR A 66 -3.65 5.44 -31.19
C THR A 66 -2.80 4.18 -31.37
N SER A 67 -2.41 3.84 -32.60
CA SER A 67 -1.72 2.57 -32.91
C SER A 67 -0.45 2.31 -32.09
N ALA A 68 0.34 3.35 -31.77
CA ALA A 68 1.61 3.20 -31.05
C ALA A 68 1.50 3.19 -29.52
N ILE A 69 0.35 3.55 -28.92
CA ILE A 69 0.28 3.76 -27.47
C ILE A 69 0.27 2.45 -26.69
N SER A 70 -0.28 1.37 -27.26
CA SER A 70 -0.44 0.08 -26.59
C SER A 70 0.88 -0.55 -26.13
N SER A 71 2.00 -0.24 -26.79
CA SER A 71 3.33 -0.74 -26.44
C SER A 71 4.08 0.09 -25.40
N ILE A 72 3.64 1.34 -25.16
CA ILE A 72 4.35 2.28 -24.26
C ILE A 72 3.49 2.75 -23.08
N PHE A 73 2.19 2.47 -23.09
CA PHE A 73 1.29 2.86 -22.02
C PHE A 73 1.64 2.07 -20.74
N PRO A 74 1.75 2.75 -19.58
CA PRO A 74 2.17 2.09 -18.34
C PRO A 74 1.13 1.05 -17.91
N SER A 75 1.58 -0.02 -17.29
CA SER A 75 0.68 -0.96 -16.61
C SER A 75 0.38 -0.50 -15.18
N MET A 76 -0.76 -0.93 -14.63
CA MET A 76 -1.07 -0.73 -13.21
C MET A 76 -0.86 -2.05 -12.48
N LYS A 77 0.14 -2.09 -11.60
CA LYS A 77 0.39 -3.24 -10.74
C LYS A 77 0.39 -2.77 -9.29
N THR A 78 -0.54 -3.31 -8.52
CA THR A 78 -0.60 -3.09 -7.07
C THR A 78 0.44 -3.96 -6.37
N ASP A 79 0.96 -3.50 -5.23
CA ASP A 79 1.83 -4.35 -4.40
C ASP A 79 1.00 -5.46 -3.75
N ILE A 80 -0.11 -5.08 -3.10
CA ILE A 80 -1.02 -6.03 -2.47
C ILE A 80 -2.46 -5.60 -2.69
N PHE A 81 -3.24 -6.51 -3.24
CA PHE A 81 -4.69 -6.37 -3.34
C PHE A 81 -5.36 -7.33 -2.37
N MET A 82 -6.34 -6.86 -1.61
CA MET A 82 -7.05 -7.68 -0.65
C MET A 82 -8.56 -7.47 -0.75
N GLU A 83 -9.32 -8.55 -0.64
CA GLU A 83 -10.79 -8.47 -0.62
C GLU A 83 -11.40 -9.42 0.40
N ASN A 84 -12.51 -9.00 0.99
CA ASN A 84 -13.34 -9.80 1.87
C ASN A 84 -14.80 -9.59 1.49
N GLN A 85 -15.34 -10.57 0.76
CA GLN A 85 -16.71 -10.53 0.23
C GLN A 85 -17.74 -10.49 1.35
N LYS A 86 -17.54 -11.27 2.43
CA LYS A 86 -18.46 -11.33 3.57
C LYS A 86 -18.55 -10.00 4.32
N LYS A 87 -17.43 -9.27 4.40
CA LYS A 87 -17.37 -7.94 5.03
C LYS A 87 -17.70 -6.80 4.08
N ALA A 88 -17.90 -7.08 2.79
CA ALA A 88 -17.98 -6.07 1.73
C ALA A 88 -16.83 -5.04 1.79
N ARG A 89 -15.59 -5.54 1.86
CA ARG A 89 -14.39 -4.69 1.92
C ARG A 89 -13.34 -5.09 0.90
N ARG A 90 -12.68 -4.07 0.35
CA ARG A 90 -11.51 -4.20 -0.52
C ARG A 90 -10.47 -3.18 -0.10
N ILE A 91 -9.21 -3.61 -0.07
CA ILE A 91 -8.07 -2.78 0.30
C ILE A 91 -6.97 -2.98 -0.75
N ILE A 92 -6.41 -1.88 -1.24
CA ILE A 92 -5.18 -1.87 -2.03
C ILE A 92 -4.08 -1.28 -1.16
N ILE A 93 -2.99 -2.04 -0.98
CA ILE A 93 -1.79 -1.57 -0.29
C ILE A 93 -0.70 -1.36 -1.33
N ASP A 94 -0.04 -0.21 -1.26
CA ASP A 94 1.11 0.16 -2.08
C ASP A 94 2.23 0.64 -1.14
N THR A 95 3.41 0.06 -1.28
CA THR A 95 4.55 0.27 -0.39
C THR A 95 5.56 1.22 -1.01
N LYS A 96 6.09 2.15 -0.20
CA LYS A 96 6.97 3.21 -0.68
C LYS A 96 8.13 3.43 0.29
N PHE A 97 9.35 3.27 -0.20
CA PHE A 97 10.58 3.29 0.62
C PHE A 97 11.23 4.66 0.79
N ASN A 98 10.67 5.69 0.16
CA ASN A 98 11.13 7.06 0.28
C ASN A 98 10.25 7.82 1.27
N GLU A 99 10.71 9.02 1.66
CA GLU A 99 9.98 9.86 2.59
C GLU A 99 8.57 10.16 2.07
N LEU A 100 7.55 9.84 2.88
CA LEU A 100 6.13 10.09 2.61
C LEU A 100 5.85 11.60 2.52
N LEU A 101 6.48 12.35 3.42
CA LEU A 101 6.37 13.80 3.53
C LEU A 101 7.46 14.48 2.69
N SER A 102 7.12 15.65 2.18
CA SER A 102 8.00 16.56 1.46
C SER A 102 7.80 17.97 2.01
N ARG A 103 8.83 18.81 1.98
CA ARG A 103 8.70 20.21 2.39
C ARG A 103 7.66 20.90 1.50
N GLY A 104 6.62 21.45 2.11
CA GLY A 104 5.55 22.15 1.40
C GLY A 104 5.92 23.59 1.06
N TRP A 105 5.19 24.19 0.10
CA TRP A 105 5.28 25.63 -0.21
C TRP A 105 4.48 26.50 0.77
N HIS A 106 3.48 25.93 1.46
CA HIS A 106 2.55 26.65 2.35
C HIS A 106 2.36 26.04 3.76
N ARG A 107 2.84 24.81 3.99
CA ARG A 107 2.84 24.10 5.28
C ARG A 107 4.21 23.46 5.49
N ASP A 108 4.60 23.23 6.75
CA ASP A 108 5.92 22.70 7.10
C ASP A 108 6.21 21.33 6.43
N GLU A 109 5.17 20.49 6.22
CA GLU A 109 5.27 19.18 5.54
C GLU A 109 4.01 18.86 4.71
N THR A 110 4.15 18.16 3.58
CA THR A 110 3.04 17.75 2.67
C THR A 110 3.29 16.36 2.10
N ILE A 111 2.24 15.53 2.03
CA ILE A 111 2.29 14.20 1.40
C ILE A 111 2.66 14.37 -0.08
N ARG A 112 3.56 13.52 -0.60
CA ARG A 112 3.96 13.58 -2.01
C ARG A 112 2.77 13.30 -2.94
N ASN A 113 2.44 14.27 -3.78
CA ASN A 113 1.34 14.20 -4.73
C ASN A 113 1.38 12.97 -5.65
N SER A 114 2.58 12.54 -6.06
CA SER A 114 2.74 11.36 -6.93
C SER A 114 2.15 10.09 -6.32
N TYR A 115 2.21 9.91 -4.99
CA TYR A 115 1.64 8.73 -4.33
C TYR A 115 0.12 8.83 -4.25
N VAL A 116 -0.38 10.03 -3.95
CA VAL A 116 -1.83 10.31 -3.94
C VAL A 116 -2.41 10.02 -5.31
N TYR A 117 -1.80 10.54 -6.39
CA TYR A 117 -2.29 10.34 -7.75
C TYR A 117 -2.19 8.89 -8.21
N GLN A 118 -1.12 8.19 -7.83
CA GLN A 118 -0.98 6.76 -8.12
C GLN A 118 -2.08 5.95 -7.43
N MET A 119 -2.26 6.12 -6.11
CA MET A 119 -3.31 5.43 -5.37
C MET A 119 -4.69 5.76 -5.94
N TYR A 120 -4.96 7.04 -6.18
CA TYR A 120 -6.20 7.50 -6.81
C TYR A 120 -6.46 6.80 -8.16
N SER A 121 -5.43 6.65 -9.00
CA SER A 121 -5.57 5.93 -10.28
C SER A 121 -5.99 4.46 -10.11
N TYR A 122 -5.43 3.76 -9.12
CA TYR A 122 -5.82 2.39 -8.80
C TYR A 122 -7.27 2.30 -8.35
N LEU A 123 -7.71 3.20 -7.49
CA LEU A 123 -9.07 3.22 -6.94
C LEU A 123 -10.11 3.45 -8.04
N ARG A 124 -9.93 4.52 -8.83
CA ARG A 124 -10.87 4.89 -9.91
C ARG A 124 -10.90 3.90 -11.08
N SER A 125 -9.79 3.20 -11.34
CA SER A 125 -9.70 2.20 -12.42
C SER A 125 -10.63 0.99 -12.23
N GLN A 126 -11.22 0.81 -11.05
CA GLN A 126 -12.07 -0.35 -10.74
C GLN A 126 -13.57 -0.11 -10.95
N GLU A 127 -14.04 1.15 -10.94
CA GLU A 127 -15.47 1.50 -10.69
C GLU A 127 -16.51 1.13 -11.78
N ASP A 128 -16.13 0.62 -12.95
CA ASP A 128 -17.08 0.47 -14.09
C ASP A 128 -17.71 -0.92 -14.18
N PHE A 129 -17.29 -1.87 -13.34
CA PHE A 129 -17.97 -3.15 -13.27
C PHE A 129 -19.21 -2.96 -12.40
N VAL A 130 -20.38 -2.84 -13.03
CA VAL A 130 -21.69 -2.69 -12.35
C VAL A 130 -21.91 -3.78 -11.29
N GLU A 131 -21.34 -4.97 -11.52
CA GLU A 131 -21.39 -6.12 -10.62
C GLU A 131 -20.37 -6.07 -9.47
N ASP A 132 -19.41 -5.14 -9.49
CA ASP A 132 -18.36 -5.01 -8.47
C ASP A 132 -18.68 -3.87 -7.49
N SER A 133 -19.61 -4.13 -6.58
CA SER A 133 -20.03 -3.17 -5.56
C SER A 133 -18.89 -2.70 -4.65
N LEU A 134 -17.82 -3.49 -4.52
CA LEU A 134 -16.65 -3.15 -3.68
C LEU A 134 -15.73 -2.13 -4.35
N ALA A 135 -15.78 -2.02 -5.69
CA ALA A 135 -14.91 -1.13 -6.42
C ALA A 135 -15.07 0.33 -5.95
N ARG A 136 -16.31 0.79 -5.74
CA ARG A 136 -16.65 2.18 -5.35
C ARG A 136 -16.27 2.55 -3.91
N THR A 137 -15.98 1.56 -3.07
CA THR A 137 -15.63 1.78 -1.66
C THR A 137 -14.29 1.12 -1.33
N THR A 138 -13.42 0.94 -2.33
CA THR A 138 -12.10 0.35 -2.10
C THR A 138 -11.27 1.31 -1.25
N ALA A 139 -10.69 0.83 -0.17
CA ALA A 139 -9.72 1.60 0.60
C ALA A 139 -8.32 1.50 -0.03
N GLY A 140 -7.58 2.60 0.00
CA GLY A 140 -6.16 2.65 -0.35
C GLY A 140 -5.31 2.75 0.91
N VAL A 141 -4.15 2.08 0.94
CA VAL A 141 -3.15 2.22 2.00
C VAL A 141 -1.79 2.45 1.36
N LEU A 142 -1.20 3.60 1.60
CA LEU A 142 0.19 3.90 1.29
C LEU A 142 1.03 3.61 2.53
N LEU A 143 1.87 2.59 2.45
CA LEU A 143 2.63 2.06 3.58
C LEU A 143 4.13 2.34 3.43
N HIS A 144 4.68 3.10 4.36
CA HIS A 144 6.07 3.53 4.32
C HIS A 144 6.87 2.91 5.48
N PRO A 145 7.96 2.18 5.24
CA PRO A 145 8.89 1.86 6.31
C PRO A 145 9.57 3.14 6.80
N THR A 146 9.76 3.24 8.11
CA THR A 146 10.50 4.33 8.76
C THR A 146 11.43 3.77 9.84
N VAL A 147 12.41 4.56 10.28
CA VAL A 147 13.20 4.30 11.49
C VAL A 147 13.00 5.39 12.55
N SER A 148 12.14 6.37 12.25
CA SER A 148 11.91 7.56 13.07
C SER A 148 10.44 7.63 13.50
N LYS A 149 9.75 8.71 13.17
CA LYS A 149 8.39 8.99 13.64
C LYS A 149 7.38 8.10 12.92
N GLU A 150 6.46 7.55 13.71
CA GLU A 150 5.29 6.87 13.18
C GLU A 150 4.14 7.85 12.88
N PHE A 151 3.43 7.57 11.80
CA PHE A 151 2.35 8.36 11.23
C PHE A 151 1.26 7.40 10.73
N ASN A 152 -0.01 7.80 10.86
CA ASN A 152 -1.16 7.02 10.39
C ASN A 152 -2.38 7.93 10.30
N GLU A 153 -2.51 8.58 9.17
CA GLU A 153 -3.59 9.53 8.89
C GLU A 153 -4.35 9.07 7.65
N ALA A 154 -5.58 9.54 7.51
CA ALA A 154 -6.40 9.15 6.38
C ALA A 154 -7.32 10.29 5.90
N VAL A 155 -7.76 10.16 4.66
CA VAL A 155 -8.69 11.08 4.00
C VAL A 155 -9.69 10.29 3.18
N SER A 156 -10.95 10.71 3.17
CA SER A 156 -11.97 10.17 2.28
C SER A 156 -12.09 11.03 1.02
N ILE A 157 -11.94 10.42 -0.16
CA ILE A 157 -12.07 11.08 -1.47
C ILE A 157 -13.02 10.23 -2.31
N GLN A 158 -14.19 10.78 -2.68
CA GLN A 158 -15.16 10.09 -3.55
C GLN A 158 -15.49 8.67 -3.05
N ASP A 159 -15.86 8.54 -1.77
CA ASP A 159 -16.18 7.27 -1.10
C ASP A 159 -15.01 6.27 -0.95
N HIS A 160 -13.79 6.68 -1.31
CA HIS A 160 -12.57 5.94 -1.04
C HIS A 160 -11.82 6.50 0.16
N ASP A 161 -11.56 5.65 1.15
CA ASP A 161 -10.68 5.99 2.26
C ASP A 161 -9.23 5.70 1.87
N ILE A 162 -8.38 6.73 1.90
CA ILE A 162 -6.95 6.62 1.61
C ILE A 162 -6.18 6.85 2.89
N TRP A 163 -5.48 5.81 3.34
CA TRP A 163 -4.64 5.79 4.52
C TRP A 163 -3.18 6.01 4.13
N PHE A 164 -2.49 6.83 4.91
CA PHE A 164 -1.07 7.12 4.80
C PHE A 164 -0.42 6.72 6.11
N ALA A 165 0.28 5.60 6.10
CA ALA A 165 0.78 4.99 7.32
C ALA A 165 2.27 4.66 7.21
N THR A 166 2.95 4.72 8.34
CA THR A 166 4.34 4.29 8.46
C THR A 166 4.48 3.12 9.41
N VAL A 167 5.48 2.28 9.18
CA VAL A 167 5.86 1.15 10.06
C VAL A 167 7.30 1.32 10.49
N ASN A 168 7.54 1.45 11.79
CA ASN A 168 8.91 1.55 12.30
C ASN A 168 9.65 0.21 12.23
N LEU A 169 10.63 0.10 11.33
CA LEU A 169 11.44 -1.10 11.13
C LEU A 169 12.56 -1.29 12.16
N ALA A 170 12.86 -0.26 12.98
CA ALA A 170 13.78 -0.39 14.12
C ALA A 170 13.15 -1.11 15.33
N GLY A 171 11.84 -1.36 15.27
CA GLY A 171 11.11 -2.11 16.29
C GLY A 171 11.35 -3.63 16.23
N SER A 172 10.75 -4.34 17.19
CA SER A 172 10.73 -5.80 17.18
C SER A 172 9.85 -6.36 16.04
N ALA A 173 10.10 -7.60 15.61
CA ALA A 173 9.23 -8.27 14.64
C ALA A 173 7.76 -8.33 15.09
N GLN A 174 7.53 -8.42 16.40
CA GLN A 174 6.20 -8.43 17.00
C GLN A 174 5.51 -7.05 16.88
N SER A 175 6.23 -5.96 17.15
CA SER A 175 5.67 -4.60 17.03
C SER A 175 5.41 -4.22 15.57
N ILE A 176 6.31 -4.59 14.65
CA ILE A 176 6.10 -4.44 13.20
C ILE A 176 4.83 -5.17 12.77
N ARG A 177 4.65 -6.41 13.23
CA ARG A 177 3.47 -7.22 12.93
C ARG A 177 2.19 -6.57 13.43
N ASP A 178 2.16 -6.21 14.70
CA ASP A 178 0.97 -5.62 15.32
C ASP A 178 0.60 -4.30 14.64
N ARG A 179 1.59 -3.48 14.28
CA ARG A 179 1.39 -2.22 13.56
C ARG A 179 0.76 -2.43 12.18
N ILE A 180 1.26 -3.38 11.40
CA ILE A 180 0.68 -3.70 10.08
C ILE A 180 -0.77 -4.18 10.23
N LEU A 181 -1.04 -5.07 11.19
CA LEU A 181 -2.40 -5.57 11.43
C LEU A 181 -3.35 -4.46 11.91
N GLU A 182 -2.87 -3.54 12.75
CA GLU A 182 -3.63 -2.38 13.19
C GLU A 182 -4.07 -1.51 11.99
N ILE A 183 -3.13 -1.13 11.12
CA ILE A 183 -3.40 -0.32 9.93
C ILE A 183 -4.41 -1.00 9.01
N VAL A 184 -4.23 -2.30 8.74
CA VAL A 184 -5.15 -3.07 7.88
C VAL A 184 -6.53 -3.19 8.51
N ASN A 185 -6.62 -3.38 9.83
CA ASN A 185 -7.90 -3.42 10.54
C ASN A 185 -8.63 -2.07 10.47
N GLN A 186 -7.92 -0.96 10.65
CA GLN A 186 -8.49 0.38 10.52
C GLN A 186 -8.96 0.65 9.09
N ALA A 187 -8.14 0.33 8.08
CA ALA A 187 -8.52 0.46 6.66
C ALA A 187 -9.67 -0.47 6.24
N SER A 188 -9.98 -1.50 7.02
CA SER A 188 -11.15 -2.36 6.79
C SER A 188 -12.47 -1.77 7.31
N CYS A 189 -12.41 -0.64 8.02
CA CYS A 189 -13.56 0.08 8.57
C CYS A 189 -13.69 1.45 7.88
N PRO A 190 -14.88 1.87 7.41
CA PRO A 190 -15.04 3.18 6.78
C PRO A 190 -14.75 4.32 7.76
N LEU A 191 -14.10 5.38 7.28
CA LEU A 191 -13.86 6.60 8.07
C LEU A 191 -15.17 7.34 8.35
N LEU A 192 -16.02 7.47 7.34
CA LEU A 192 -17.26 8.25 7.41
C LEU A 192 -18.37 7.62 8.27
N SER A 193 -18.21 6.36 8.72
CA SER A 193 -19.10 5.81 9.76
C SER A 193 -18.76 6.28 11.18
N ASN A 194 -17.59 6.92 11.38
CA ASN A 194 -17.05 7.26 12.70
C ASN A 194 -16.84 8.76 12.95
N ASN A 195 -17.04 9.65 11.97
CA ASN A 195 -16.86 11.10 12.17
C ASN A 195 -17.82 11.95 11.32
N PRO A 196 -18.39 13.05 11.86
CA PRO A 196 -19.20 13.98 11.08
C PRO A 196 -18.34 14.68 10.03
N VAL A 197 -18.88 14.81 8.82
CA VAL A 197 -18.24 15.42 7.64
C VAL A 197 -17.78 16.83 7.97
N ILE A 198 -16.45 17.03 8.09
CA ILE A 198 -15.86 18.37 8.09
C ILE A 198 -15.85 18.82 6.63
N ARG A 199 -16.88 19.58 6.23
CA ARG A 199 -16.83 20.30 4.96
C ARG A 199 -15.73 21.36 5.07
N SER A 200 -14.65 21.19 4.32
CA SER A 200 -13.71 22.27 4.05
C SER A 200 -14.51 23.43 3.46
N SER A 201 -14.47 24.57 4.14
CA SER A 201 -15.04 25.82 3.64
C SER A 201 -14.05 26.40 2.64
N GLU A 202 -14.38 26.32 1.36
CA GLU A 202 -13.93 27.22 0.30
C GLU A 202 -15.15 27.66 -0.50
#